data_AF-A0A6P8JRI5-F1
#
_entry.id   AF-A0A6P8JRI5-F1
#
_cell.length_a   1.000
_cell.length_b   1.000
_cell.length_c   1.000
_cell.angle_alpha   90.00
_cell.angle_beta   90.00
_cell.angle_gamma   90.00
#
_symmetry.space_group_name_H-M   'P 1'
#
loop_
_entity.id
_entity.type
_entity.pdbx_description
1 polymer ?
#
loop_
_entity_poly.entity_id
_entity_poly.type
_entity_poly.pdbx_seq_one_letter_code
_entity_poly.pdbx_strand_id
1 'polypeptide(L)'
;MIPYNYNSPDTAKYVKRTWGKHCNVLLFVSGDIDGELEPYVPVINSTDTWTLVQQGLMQAYLFNGDKIDWFLRVEPSSFVVVENLRYMIHKRKYQPSQPIYFGYELENIVTHESFVHHHSGYVISREALKRYTLASKDPQNKECTHWEGYVEGLDIHRCLSYANVTVAESRDEFEHETFLPVTMDYQFLDGYDTIPWLRKLSYHKRTEKTVPISSRAICFLVEYPPEMYDYYYFVYRMNIFGNPVPNSIDFRP
;
A
#
# COMPACT_ATOMS: atom_id res chain seq x y z
N MET A 1 4.79 -5.22 3.09
CA MET A 1 4.54 -6.53 2.44
C MET A 1 4.49 -6.30 0.95
N ILE A 2 5.25 -7.08 0.18
CA ILE A 2 5.35 -6.98 -1.26
C ILE A 2 5.08 -8.37 -1.84
N PRO A 3 3.86 -8.66 -2.32
CA PRO A 3 3.59 -9.85 -3.10
C PRO A 3 4.28 -9.74 -4.46
N TYR A 4 4.86 -10.82 -4.98
CA TYR A 4 5.41 -10.82 -6.33
C TYR A 4 5.30 -12.20 -7.00
N ASN A 5 5.21 -12.18 -8.32
CA ASN A 5 5.26 -13.39 -9.14
C ASN A 5 6.71 -13.90 -9.21
N TYR A 6 6.96 -15.12 -8.73
CA TYR A 6 8.30 -15.72 -8.71
C TYR A 6 8.91 -15.93 -10.11
N ASN A 7 8.11 -15.91 -11.18
CA ASN A 7 8.61 -15.92 -12.56
C ASN A 7 9.21 -14.57 -13.00
N SER A 8 9.00 -13.51 -12.23
CA SER A 8 9.48 -12.15 -12.53
C SER A 8 9.88 -11.41 -11.24
N PRO A 9 10.91 -11.89 -10.52
CA PRO A 9 11.28 -11.38 -9.21
C PRO A 9 12.01 -10.03 -9.26
N ASP A 10 12.51 -9.64 -10.43
CA ASP A 10 13.47 -8.54 -10.56
C ASP A 10 12.91 -7.19 -10.10
N THR A 11 11.62 -6.94 -10.33
CA THR A 11 10.93 -5.74 -9.85
C THR A 11 11.02 -5.61 -8.32
N ALA A 12 10.77 -6.70 -7.58
CA ALA A 12 10.83 -6.72 -6.12
C ALA A 12 12.27 -6.52 -5.59
N LYS A 13 13.30 -6.93 -6.35
CA LYS A 13 14.71 -6.70 -5.97
C LYS A 13 15.05 -5.22 -5.95
N TYR A 14 14.48 -4.42 -6.86
CA TYR A 14 14.66 -2.96 -6.81
C TYR A 14 14.12 -2.36 -5.52
N VAL A 15 12.99 -2.86 -5.01
CA VAL A 15 12.46 -2.45 -3.71
C VAL A 15 13.45 -2.78 -2.58
N LYS A 16 13.97 -4.02 -2.52
CA LYS A 16 14.95 -4.45 -1.49
C LYS A 16 16.20 -3.55 -1.50
N ARG A 17 16.63 -3.11 -2.69
CA ARG A 17 17.85 -2.32 -2.91
C ARG A 17 17.65 -0.81 -2.74
N THR A 18 16.42 -0.31 -2.71
CA THR A 18 16.10 1.13 -2.64
C THR A 18 15.30 1.49 -1.38
N TRP A 19 14.07 1.97 -1.52
CA TRP A 19 13.24 2.51 -0.45
C TRP A 19 12.86 1.47 0.61
N GLY A 20 12.86 0.17 0.28
CA GLY A 20 12.58 -0.91 1.22
C GLY A 20 13.53 -0.93 2.43
N LYS A 21 14.73 -0.33 2.29
CA LYS A 21 15.70 -0.13 3.37
C LYS A 21 15.21 0.77 4.51
N HIS A 22 14.16 1.56 4.27
CA HIS A 22 13.59 2.49 5.25
C HIS A 22 12.47 1.86 6.09
N CYS A 23 12.04 0.64 5.74
CA CYS A 23 11.06 -0.14 6.51
C CYS A 23 11.69 -0.71 7.79
N ASN A 24 10.91 -0.79 8.87
CA ASN A 24 11.33 -1.49 10.09
C ASN A 24 11.43 -3.00 9.87
N VAL A 25 10.49 -3.55 9.12
CA VAL A 25 10.47 -4.94 8.66
C VAL A 25 10.03 -4.94 7.20
N LEU A 26 10.82 -5.58 6.34
CA LEU A 26 10.51 -5.76 4.93
C LEU A 26 10.14 -7.23 4.69
N LEU A 27 8.89 -7.45 4.28
CA LEU A 27 8.35 -8.79 4.00
C LEU A 27 8.03 -8.90 2.51
N PHE A 28 8.69 -9.84 1.85
CA PHE A 28 8.33 -10.30 0.51
C PHE A 28 7.47 -11.56 0.61
N VAL A 29 6.53 -11.74 -0.31
CA VAL A 29 5.64 -12.90 -0.36
C VAL A 29 5.59 -13.43 -1.77
N SER A 30 5.85 -14.73 -1.95
CA SER A 30 5.84 -15.36 -3.28
C SER A 30 5.57 -16.85 -3.18
N GLY A 31 5.14 -17.46 -4.29
CA GLY A 31 4.87 -18.90 -4.36
C GLY A 31 6.12 -19.80 -4.41
N ASP A 32 7.32 -19.22 -4.53
CA ASP A 32 8.58 -19.96 -4.58
C ASP A 32 9.72 -19.20 -3.88
N ILE A 33 10.80 -19.91 -3.58
CA ILE A 33 11.99 -19.35 -2.94
C ILE A 33 12.76 -18.43 -3.90
N ASP A 34 13.37 -17.38 -3.34
CA ASP A 34 14.33 -16.53 -4.05
C ASP A 34 15.50 -16.25 -3.11
N GLY A 35 16.72 -16.49 -3.59
CA GLY A 35 17.94 -16.39 -2.78
C GLY A 35 18.32 -14.96 -2.38
N GLU A 36 17.82 -13.95 -3.10
CA GLU A 36 18.00 -12.55 -2.72
C GLU A 36 16.82 -12.03 -1.91
N LEU A 37 15.57 -12.32 -2.29
CA LEU A 37 14.39 -11.71 -1.66
C LEU A 37 13.98 -12.42 -0.36
N GLU A 38 14.30 -13.71 -0.22
CA GLU A 38 13.98 -14.53 0.95
C GLU A 38 12.49 -14.42 1.35
N PRO A 39 11.54 -14.65 0.43
CA PRO A 39 10.13 -14.41 0.69
C PRO A 39 9.54 -15.41 1.70
N TYR A 40 8.44 -15.00 2.34
CA TYR A 40 7.51 -15.99 2.88
C TYR A 40 6.85 -16.75 1.72
N VAL A 41 7.02 -18.07 1.73
CA VAL A 41 6.41 -18.99 0.76
C VAL A 41 5.24 -19.70 1.43
N PRO A 42 3.97 -19.37 1.09
CA PRO A 42 2.84 -20.13 1.59
C PRO A 42 2.91 -21.57 1.07
N VAL A 43 2.25 -22.50 1.78
CA VAL A 43 2.20 -23.93 1.40
C VAL A 43 1.66 -24.14 -0.03
N ILE A 44 0.92 -23.16 -0.53
CA ILE A 44 0.40 -23.14 -1.89
C ILE A 44 1.45 -22.49 -2.80
N ASN A 45 2.05 -23.28 -3.71
CA ASN A 45 2.78 -22.73 -4.83
C ASN A 45 1.78 -22.10 -5.81
N SER A 46 1.67 -20.77 -5.77
CA SER A 46 0.72 -20.01 -6.57
C SER A 46 1.40 -18.79 -7.18
N THR A 47 1.07 -18.49 -8.43
CA THR A 47 1.34 -17.20 -9.07
C THR A 47 0.17 -16.23 -8.93
N ASP A 48 -0.95 -16.67 -8.33
CA ASP A 48 -2.07 -15.79 -8.01
C ASP A 48 -1.67 -14.84 -6.87
N THR A 49 -1.38 -13.59 -7.24
CA THR A 49 -1.02 -12.50 -6.32
C THR A 49 -2.06 -12.36 -5.21
N TRP A 50 -3.33 -12.61 -5.50
CA TRP A 50 -4.40 -12.42 -4.51
C TRP A 50 -4.33 -13.43 -3.37
N THR A 51 -4.20 -14.73 -3.71
CA THR A 51 -3.90 -15.79 -2.73
C THR A 51 -2.64 -15.47 -1.93
N LEU A 52 -1.59 -14.98 -2.59
CA LEU A 52 -0.34 -14.58 -1.91
C LEU A 52 -0.56 -13.41 -0.94
N VAL A 53 -1.38 -12.41 -1.30
CA VAL A 53 -1.71 -11.27 -0.44
C VAL A 53 -2.47 -11.72 0.80
N GLN A 54 -3.53 -12.52 0.66
CA GLN A 54 -4.30 -12.99 1.82
C GLN A 54 -3.41 -13.78 2.79
N GLN A 55 -2.66 -14.76 2.27
CA GLN A 55 -1.74 -15.56 3.08
C GLN A 55 -0.66 -14.69 3.72
N GLY A 56 -0.10 -13.74 2.96
CA GLY A 56 0.92 -12.81 3.42
C GLY A 56 0.42 -11.90 4.54
N LEU A 57 -0.78 -11.34 4.43
CA LEU A 57 -1.40 -10.49 5.44
C LEU A 57 -1.66 -11.25 6.74
N MET A 58 -2.24 -12.45 6.63
CA MET A 58 -2.48 -13.32 7.78
C MET A 58 -1.15 -13.64 8.50
N GLN A 59 -0.11 -13.96 7.75
CA GLN A 59 1.19 -14.34 8.32
C GLN A 59 1.95 -13.15 8.89
N ALA A 60 1.86 -11.98 8.25
CA ALA A 60 2.41 -10.75 8.80
C ALA A 60 1.87 -10.47 10.20
N TYR A 61 0.57 -10.68 10.43
CA TYR A 61 -0.02 -10.58 11.76
C TYR A 61 0.43 -11.69 12.71
N LEU A 62 0.42 -12.95 12.27
CA LEU A 62 0.76 -14.08 13.17
C LEU A 62 2.20 -14.01 13.69
N PHE A 63 3.14 -13.52 12.89
CA PHE A 63 4.55 -13.42 13.29
C PHE A 63 4.93 -12.09 13.92
N ASN A 64 4.29 -10.99 13.48
CA ASN A 64 4.72 -9.63 13.85
C ASN A 64 3.61 -8.79 14.49
N GLY A 65 2.42 -9.34 14.71
CA GLY A 65 1.26 -8.63 15.25
C GLY A 65 1.55 -7.91 16.56
N ASP A 66 2.32 -8.52 17.46
CA ASP A 66 2.67 -7.92 18.76
C ASP A 66 3.83 -6.91 18.69
N LYS A 67 4.54 -6.85 17.55
CA LYS A 67 5.78 -6.07 17.38
C LYS A 67 5.62 -4.90 16.41
N ILE A 68 4.63 -4.97 15.53
CA ILE A 68 4.43 -4.02 14.44
C ILE A 68 3.07 -3.35 14.59
N ASP A 69 3.11 -2.03 14.51
CA ASP A 69 1.95 -1.16 14.69
C ASP A 69 1.13 -0.99 13.40
N TRP A 70 1.82 -0.94 12.26
CA TRP A 70 1.24 -0.60 10.95
C TRP A 70 1.80 -1.51 9.86
N PHE A 71 0.91 -2.03 9.03
CA PHE A 71 1.22 -2.97 7.96
C PHE A 71 0.92 -2.34 6.61
N LEU A 72 1.95 -2.06 5.82
CA LEU A 72 1.84 -1.51 4.47
C LEU A 72 1.88 -2.65 3.44
N ARG A 73 0.89 -2.73 2.55
CA ARG A 73 0.89 -3.58 1.34
C ARG A 73 1.01 -2.67 0.12
N VAL A 74 1.95 -2.98 -0.77
CA VAL A 74 2.16 -2.27 -2.03
C VAL A 74 2.53 -3.24 -3.15
N GLU A 75 2.42 -2.80 -4.40
CA GLU A 75 2.88 -3.54 -5.57
C GLU A 75 4.41 -3.61 -5.60
N PRO A 76 5.02 -4.62 -6.27
CA PRO A 76 6.46 -4.64 -6.46
C PRO A 76 6.96 -3.46 -7.31
N SER A 77 6.09 -2.82 -8.09
CA SER A 77 6.36 -1.60 -8.86
C SER A 77 6.10 -0.30 -8.08
N SER A 78 5.79 -0.36 -6.79
CA SER A 78 5.58 0.84 -5.99
C SER A 78 6.88 1.44 -5.45
N PHE A 79 6.97 2.77 -5.39
CA PHE A 79 7.97 3.51 -4.63
C PHE A 79 7.31 4.17 -3.42
N VAL A 80 7.90 4.03 -2.23
CA VAL A 80 7.28 4.53 -0.98
C VAL A 80 8.23 5.43 -0.21
N VAL A 81 7.76 6.61 0.18
CA VAL A 81 8.45 7.50 1.11
C VAL A 81 7.95 7.20 2.52
N VAL A 82 8.63 6.27 3.20
CA VAL A 82 8.20 5.72 4.50
C VAL A 82 8.10 6.82 5.57
N GLU A 83 8.95 7.83 5.51
CA GLU A 83 8.96 8.98 6.42
C GLU A 83 7.69 9.83 6.28
N ASN A 84 7.17 10.01 5.06
CA ASN A 84 5.91 10.71 4.83
C ASN A 84 4.72 9.93 5.40
N LEU A 85 4.76 8.58 5.29
CA LEU A 85 3.77 7.72 5.93
C LEU A 85 3.77 7.86 7.45
N ARG A 86 4.97 7.78 8.07
CA ARG A 86 5.13 7.96 9.53
C ARG A 86 4.63 9.34 9.97
N TYR A 87 4.96 10.39 9.22
CA TYR A 87 4.47 11.75 9.47
C TYR A 87 2.95 11.82 9.43
N MET A 88 2.31 11.26 8.40
CA MET A 88 0.86 11.30 8.23
C MET A 88 0.15 10.60 9.41
N ILE A 89 0.57 9.37 9.74
CA ILE A 89 0.03 8.62 10.88
C ILE A 89 0.14 9.42 12.18
N HIS A 90 1.33 9.99 12.45
CA HIS A 90 1.57 10.79 13.65
C HIS A 90 0.71 12.06 13.66
N LYS A 91 0.67 12.80 12.56
CA LYS A 91 -0.07 14.07 12.43
C LYS A 91 -1.57 13.87 12.60
N ARG A 92 -2.13 12.78 12.04
CA ARG A 92 -3.53 12.38 12.20
C ARG A 92 -3.84 11.78 13.57
N LYS A 93 -2.82 11.49 14.38
CA LYS A 93 -2.93 10.82 15.69
C LYS A 93 -3.62 9.45 15.59
N TYR A 94 -3.40 8.75 14.47
CA TYR A 94 -3.91 7.41 14.30
C TYR A 94 -3.21 6.45 15.25
N GLN A 95 -3.98 5.55 15.84
CA GLN A 95 -3.49 4.57 16.80
C GLN A 95 -3.52 3.16 16.20
N PRO A 96 -2.51 2.33 16.47
CA PRO A 96 -2.48 0.93 16.00
C PRO A 96 -3.65 0.09 16.54
N SER A 97 -4.26 0.51 17.65
CA SER A 97 -5.42 -0.12 18.30
C SER A 97 -6.76 0.25 17.64
N GLN A 98 -6.80 1.26 16.77
CA GLN A 98 -8.01 1.59 16.02
C GLN A 98 -8.16 0.60 14.87
N PRO A 99 -9.35 0.02 14.63
CA PRO A 99 -9.58 -0.88 13.51
C PRO A 99 -9.74 -0.09 12.21
N ILE A 100 -8.64 0.47 11.72
CA ILE A 100 -8.62 1.31 10.51
C ILE A 100 -7.66 0.79 9.45
N TYR A 101 -7.98 1.11 8.19
CA TYR A 101 -7.06 1.01 7.07
C TYR A 101 -7.26 2.20 6.13
N PHE A 102 -6.23 2.55 5.36
CA PHE A 102 -6.27 3.73 4.51
C PHE A 102 -5.35 3.59 3.29
N GLY A 103 -5.65 4.38 2.25
CA GLY A 103 -4.94 4.47 0.99
C GLY A 103 -5.74 5.36 0.03
N TYR A 104 -5.58 5.19 -1.28
CA TYR A 104 -6.41 5.92 -2.24
C TYR A 104 -7.84 5.37 -2.30
N GLU A 105 -8.84 6.22 -2.12
CA GLU A 105 -10.25 5.81 -2.04
C GLU A 105 -10.95 5.84 -3.40
N LEU A 106 -11.53 4.71 -3.79
CA LEU A 106 -12.47 4.58 -4.88
C LEU A 106 -13.90 4.34 -4.35
N GLU A 107 -14.88 4.68 -5.16
CA GLU A 107 -16.30 4.49 -4.91
C GLU A 107 -16.79 3.23 -5.63
N ASN A 108 -17.44 2.35 -4.88
CA ASN A 108 -18.13 1.20 -5.45
C ASN A 108 -19.36 1.67 -6.24
N ILE A 109 -19.44 1.33 -7.52
CA ILE A 109 -20.53 1.78 -8.41
C ILE A 109 -21.92 1.25 -8.04
N VAL A 110 -22.00 0.20 -7.21
CA VAL A 110 -23.25 -0.44 -6.78
C VAL A 110 -23.64 0.03 -5.39
N THR A 111 -22.72 -0.03 -4.41
CA THR A 111 -23.04 0.31 -3.02
C THR A 111 -22.83 1.78 -2.68
N HIS A 112 -22.11 2.53 -3.53
CA HIS A 112 -21.64 3.91 -3.27
C HIS A 112 -20.76 4.04 -2.02
N GLU A 113 -20.24 2.93 -1.52
CA GLU A 113 -19.29 2.92 -0.40
C GLU A 113 -17.87 3.13 -0.90
N SER A 114 -17.05 3.76 -0.05
CA SER A 114 -15.61 3.91 -0.28
C SER A 114 -14.88 2.59 -0.03
N PHE A 115 -13.94 2.26 -0.91
CA PHE A 115 -12.97 1.20 -0.72
C PHE A 115 -11.57 1.65 -1.18
N VAL A 116 -10.53 1.03 -0.63
CA VAL A 116 -9.15 1.41 -0.96
C VAL A 116 -8.67 0.68 -2.23
N HIS A 117 -8.11 1.44 -3.17
CA HIS A 117 -7.50 0.90 -4.39
C HIS A 117 -6.18 0.19 -4.04
N HIS A 118 -6.19 -1.14 -4.12
CA HIS A 118 -5.02 -1.99 -3.87
C HIS A 118 -3.72 -1.61 -4.61
N HIS A 119 -3.74 -1.30 -5.92
CA HIS A 119 -2.55 -0.89 -6.67
C HIS A 119 -1.92 0.41 -6.14
N SER A 120 -2.71 1.32 -5.55
CA SER A 120 -2.17 2.55 -4.95
C SER A 120 -1.37 2.29 -3.67
N GLY A 121 -1.47 1.07 -3.12
CA GLY A 121 -0.97 0.72 -1.80
C GLY A 121 -1.98 1.05 -0.69
N TYR A 122 -1.92 0.28 0.39
CA TYR A 122 -2.75 0.52 1.57
C TYR A 122 -2.04 0.13 2.85
N VAL A 123 -2.44 0.80 3.93
CA VAL A 123 -1.91 0.61 5.27
C VAL A 123 -3.02 0.11 6.17
N ILE A 124 -2.74 -0.96 6.92
CA ILE A 124 -3.66 -1.58 7.87
C ILE A 124 -3.06 -1.41 9.27
N SER A 125 -3.86 -0.93 10.21
CA SER A 125 -3.51 -0.92 11.64
C SER A 125 -3.37 -2.33 12.21
N ARG A 126 -2.62 -2.48 13.30
CA ARG A 126 -2.51 -3.77 14.02
C ARG A 126 -3.86 -4.37 14.37
N GLU A 127 -4.78 -3.58 14.93
CA GLU A 127 -6.11 -4.07 15.32
C GLU A 127 -6.92 -4.48 14.09
N ALA A 128 -6.88 -3.73 12.99
CA ALA A 128 -7.57 -4.13 11.77
C ALA A 128 -7.03 -5.45 11.20
N LEU A 129 -5.70 -5.61 11.16
CA LEU A 129 -5.09 -6.83 10.62
C LEU A 129 -5.35 -8.05 11.51
N LYS A 130 -5.42 -7.86 12.83
CA LYS A 130 -5.89 -8.89 13.77
C LYS A 130 -7.28 -9.39 13.41
N ARG A 131 -8.24 -8.47 13.25
CA ARG A 131 -9.63 -8.81 12.96
C ARG A 131 -9.76 -9.48 11.59
N TYR A 132 -9.07 -8.93 10.57
CA TYR A 132 -8.97 -9.55 9.25
C TYR A 132 -8.47 -10.99 9.32
N THR A 133 -7.39 -11.22 10.08
CA THR A 133 -6.78 -12.55 10.21
C THR A 133 -7.72 -13.54 10.91
N LEU A 134 -8.39 -13.11 11.98
CA LEU A 134 -9.36 -13.96 12.68
C LEU A 134 -10.56 -14.29 11.78
N ALA A 135 -11.09 -13.29 11.08
CA ALA A 135 -12.21 -13.45 10.16
C ALA A 135 -11.86 -14.35 8.96
N SER A 136 -10.64 -14.25 8.42
CA SER A 136 -10.16 -15.06 7.29
C SER A 136 -9.86 -16.52 7.67
N LYS A 137 -9.61 -16.79 8.97
CA LYS A 137 -9.40 -18.16 9.47
C LYS A 137 -10.70 -18.91 9.75
N ASP A 138 -11.83 -18.22 9.84
CA ASP A 138 -13.13 -18.86 10.06
C ASP A 138 -13.62 -19.48 8.75
N PRO A 139 -13.69 -20.83 8.63
CA PRO A 139 -14.14 -21.47 7.40
C PRO A 139 -15.63 -21.24 7.10
N GLN A 140 -16.41 -20.76 8.07
CA GLN A 140 -17.82 -20.41 7.86
C GLN A 140 -18.00 -19.00 7.30
N ASN A 141 -16.96 -18.16 7.39
CA ASN A 141 -17.02 -16.78 6.95
C ASN A 141 -16.77 -16.66 5.44
N LYS A 142 -17.86 -16.46 4.69
CA LYS A 142 -17.82 -16.29 3.23
C LYS A 142 -17.42 -14.88 2.78
N GLU A 143 -17.41 -13.90 3.68
CA GLU A 143 -17.03 -12.52 3.33
C GLU A 143 -15.52 -12.37 3.10
N CYS A 144 -14.73 -13.24 3.74
CA CYS A 144 -13.27 -13.28 3.62
C CYS A 144 -12.75 -14.35 2.66
N THR A 145 -13.62 -14.96 1.84
CA THR A 145 -13.19 -15.89 0.78
C THR A 145 -12.86 -15.14 -0.50
N HIS A 146 -11.99 -15.73 -1.31
CA HIS A 146 -11.72 -15.26 -2.67
C HIS A 146 -12.93 -15.56 -3.56
N TRP A 147 -13.51 -14.52 -4.16
CA TRP A 147 -14.64 -14.67 -5.07
C TRP A 147 -14.13 -14.58 -6.51
N GLU A 148 -14.50 -15.55 -7.35
CA GLU A 148 -14.14 -15.53 -8.77
C GLU A 148 -14.67 -14.26 -9.45
N GLY A 149 -13.79 -13.56 -10.17
CA GLY A 149 -14.14 -12.34 -10.91
C GLY A 149 -14.10 -11.04 -10.11
N TYR A 150 -13.75 -11.07 -8.81
CA TYR A 150 -13.57 -9.86 -8.00
C TYR A 150 -12.11 -9.41 -7.97
N VAL A 151 -11.89 -8.10 -7.90
CA VAL A 151 -10.56 -7.49 -7.75
C VAL A 151 -10.18 -7.42 -6.27
N GLU A 152 -8.88 -7.57 -5.96
CA GLU A 152 -8.32 -7.57 -4.60
C GLU A 152 -8.93 -6.47 -3.70
N GLY A 153 -9.01 -5.24 -4.20
CA GLY A 153 -9.52 -4.11 -3.41
C GLY A 153 -10.94 -4.29 -2.89
N LEU A 154 -11.82 -4.94 -3.67
CA LEU A 154 -13.20 -5.21 -3.26
C LEU A 154 -13.29 -6.37 -2.27
N ASP A 155 -12.49 -7.42 -2.45
CA ASP A 155 -12.48 -8.55 -1.52
C ASP A 155 -11.85 -8.16 -0.16
N ILE A 156 -10.75 -7.39 -0.17
CA ILE A 156 -10.17 -6.81 1.06
C ILE A 156 -11.23 -5.97 1.77
N HIS A 157 -11.89 -5.06 1.04
CA HIS A 157 -12.92 -4.21 1.62
C HIS A 157 -14.06 -5.02 2.21
N ARG A 158 -14.60 -6.01 1.51
CA ARG A 158 -15.68 -6.89 2.00
C ARG A 158 -15.30 -7.56 3.32
N CYS A 159 -14.13 -8.19 3.37
CA CYS A 159 -13.65 -8.87 4.58
C CYS A 159 -13.39 -7.90 5.74
N LEU A 160 -12.77 -6.75 5.47
CA LEU A 160 -12.49 -5.72 6.49
C LEU A 160 -13.78 -5.09 7.02
N SER A 161 -14.75 -4.79 6.15
CA SER A 161 -16.07 -4.29 6.53
C SER A 161 -16.82 -5.31 7.40
N TYR A 162 -16.82 -6.59 7.04
CA TYR A 162 -17.35 -7.67 7.88
C TYR A 162 -16.66 -7.72 9.25
N ALA A 163 -15.36 -7.48 9.28
CA ALA A 163 -14.53 -7.44 10.49
C ALA A 163 -14.64 -6.12 11.28
N ASN A 164 -15.59 -5.24 10.96
CA ASN A 164 -15.78 -3.92 11.57
C ASN A 164 -14.50 -3.06 11.53
N VAL A 165 -13.83 -3.05 10.39
CA VAL A 165 -12.70 -2.16 10.08
C VAL A 165 -13.19 -1.06 9.16
N THR A 166 -12.80 0.19 9.45
CA THR A 166 -13.26 1.37 8.69
C THR A 166 -12.14 1.94 7.81
N VAL A 167 -12.49 2.45 6.64
CA VAL A 167 -11.59 3.29 5.83
C VAL A 167 -11.32 4.60 6.57
N ALA A 168 -10.06 5.01 6.64
CA ALA A 168 -9.63 6.27 7.25
C ALA A 168 -9.05 7.23 6.20
N GLU A 169 -9.15 8.53 6.48
CA GLU A 169 -8.63 9.60 5.62
C GLU A 169 -7.12 9.50 5.42
N SER A 170 -6.68 9.52 4.16
CA SER A 170 -5.26 9.42 3.79
C SER A 170 -4.69 10.70 3.16
N ARG A 171 -5.55 11.63 2.71
CA ARG A 171 -5.13 12.89 2.08
C ARG A 171 -4.44 13.81 3.08
N ASP A 172 -3.70 14.80 2.60
CA ASP A 172 -3.03 15.76 3.48
C ASP A 172 -3.99 16.85 4.02
N GLU A 173 -3.44 17.83 4.75
CA GLU A 173 -4.22 18.96 5.30
C GLU A 173 -4.88 19.86 4.26
N PHE A 174 -4.47 19.79 2.99
CA PHE A 174 -5.06 20.48 1.85
C PHE A 174 -5.95 19.55 1.02
N GLU A 175 -6.24 18.36 1.55
CA GLU A 175 -6.95 17.29 0.86
C GLU A 175 -6.25 16.79 -0.42
N HIS A 176 -4.94 16.97 -0.54
CA HIS A 176 -4.20 16.43 -1.68
C HIS A 176 -3.89 14.94 -1.47
N GLU A 177 -3.84 14.20 -2.56
CA GLU A 177 -3.65 12.76 -2.54
C GLU A 177 -2.24 12.39 -2.11
N THR A 178 -2.13 11.42 -1.20
CA THR A 178 -0.84 10.90 -0.72
C THR A 178 -0.53 9.51 -1.26
N PHE A 179 -1.55 8.75 -1.69
CA PHE A 179 -1.41 7.47 -2.37
C PHE A 179 -1.86 7.65 -3.81
N LEU A 180 -0.99 7.37 -4.78
CA LEU A 180 -1.28 7.66 -6.17
C LEU A 180 -1.87 6.42 -6.87
N PRO A 181 -3.04 6.54 -7.52
CA PRO A 181 -3.74 5.41 -8.15
C PRO A 181 -3.21 5.06 -9.55
N VAL A 182 -2.37 5.91 -10.13
CA VAL A 182 -1.75 5.76 -11.45
C VAL A 182 -0.29 6.24 -11.39
N THR A 183 0.49 5.90 -12.41
CA THR A 183 1.91 6.30 -12.51
C THR A 183 2.08 7.81 -12.65
N MET A 184 3.26 8.31 -12.27
CA MET A 184 3.52 9.76 -12.14
C MET A 184 3.39 10.53 -13.45
N ASP A 185 3.81 9.93 -14.56
CA ASP A 185 3.73 10.49 -15.89
C ASP A 185 2.28 10.81 -16.29
N TYR A 186 1.35 9.87 -16.08
CA TYR A 186 -0.07 10.09 -16.32
C TYR A 186 -0.64 11.20 -15.42
N GLN A 187 -0.17 11.32 -14.18
CA GLN A 187 -0.63 12.38 -13.29
C GLN A 187 -0.23 13.77 -13.75
N PHE A 188 1.00 13.93 -14.24
CA PHE A 188 1.54 15.24 -14.62
C PHE A 188 1.24 15.63 -16.08
N LEU A 189 1.17 14.66 -16.99
CA LEU A 189 0.95 14.91 -18.42
C LEU A 189 -0.53 14.98 -18.75
N ASP A 190 -1.29 13.99 -18.29
CA ASP A 190 -2.64 13.76 -18.76
C ASP A 190 -3.69 14.28 -17.76
N GLY A 191 -3.41 14.22 -16.45
CA GLY A 191 -4.32 14.73 -15.42
C GLY A 191 -5.56 13.85 -15.16
N TYR A 192 -6.44 14.31 -14.28
CA TYR A 192 -7.65 13.60 -13.85
C TYR A 192 -8.71 13.47 -14.97
N ASP A 193 -8.78 14.46 -15.87
CA ASP A 193 -9.81 14.52 -16.92
C ASP A 193 -9.60 13.53 -18.06
N THR A 194 -8.38 13.07 -18.27
CA THR A 194 -7.97 12.15 -19.35
C THR A 194 -8.01 10.68 -18.94
N ILE A 195 -8.31 10.39 -17.67
CA ILE A 195 -8.43 9.04 -17.11
C ILE A 195 -9.90 8.81 -16.69
N PRO A 196 -10.81 8.44 -17.63
CA PRO A 196 -12.25 8.41 -17.37
C PRO A 196 -12.65 7.47 -16.23
N TRP A 197 -11.97 6.33 -16.12
CA TRP A 197 -12.26 5.38 -15.05
C TRP A 197 -11.91 5.97 -13.68
N LEU A 198 -10.77 6.67 -13.57
CA LEU A 198 -10.32 7.26 -12.31
C LEU A 198 -11.29 8.36 -11.91
N ARG A 199 -11.67 9.24 -12.84
CA ARG A 199 -12.67 10.28 -12.58
C ARG A 199 -14.03 9.72 -12.15
N LYS A 200 -14.48 8.67 -12.83
CA LYS A 200 -15.74 8.01 -12.52
C LYS A 200 -15.71 7.33 -11.15
N LEU A 201 -14.59 6.71 -10.78
CA LEU A 201 -14.50 5.87 -9.59
C LEU A 201 -13.84 6.54 -8.39
N SER A 202 -13.22 7.71 -8.50
CA SER A 202 -12.64 8.36 -7.30
C SER A 202 -13.73 8.72 -6.31
N TYR A 203 -13.55 8.37 -5.05
CA TYR A 203 -14.53 8.68 -4.01
C TYR A 203 -14.58 10.20 -3.73
N HIS A 204 -13.41 10.81 -3.62
CA HIS A 204 -13.25 12.25 -3.43
C HIS A 204 -13.29 12.97 -4.78
N LYS A 205 -14.48 13.35 -5.25
CA LYS A 205 -14.65 14.05 -6.54
C LYS A 205 -13.96 15.42 -6.53
N ARG A 206 -13.23 15.72 -7.61
CA ARG A 206 -12.57 17.01 -7.85
C ARG A 206 -13.14 17.70 -9.09
N THR A 207 -13.14 19.03 -9.05
CA THR A 207 -13.49 19.91 -10.18
C THR A 207 -12.26 20.29 -11.02
N GLU A 208 -11.07 20.10 -10.46
CA GLU A 208 -9.79 20.40 -11.10
C GLU A 208 -9.46 19.37 -12.18
N LYS A 209 -8.72 19.83 -13.22
CA LYS A 209 -8.33 18.99 -14.35
C LYS A 209 -7.24 17.97 -13.99
N THR A 210 -6.49 18.22 -12.92
CA THR A 210 -5.40 17.38 -12.42
C THR A 210 -5.74 16.87 -11.03
N VAL A 211 -5.25 15.68 -10.67
CA VAL A 211 -5.32 15.22 -9.28
C VAL A 211 -4.30 16.03 -8.48
N PRO A 212 -4.72 16.79 -7.44
CA PRO A 212 -3.76 17.51 -6.63
C PRO A 212 -2.97 16.50 -5.79
N ILE A 213 -1.67 16.39 -6.06
CA ILE A 213 -0.75 15.49 -5.35
C ILE A 213 -0.16 16.23 -4.15
N SER A 214 -0.11 15.56 -3.01
CA SER A 214 0.50 16.10 -1.82
C SER A 214 2.00 16.32 -2.02
N SER A 215 2.51 17.44 -1.50
CA SER A 215 3.96 17.65 -1.34
C SER A 215 4.61 16.63 -0.40
N ARG A 216 3.80 15.88 0.36
CA ARG A 216 4.19 14.76 1.22
C ARG A 216 3.58 13.45 0.73
N ALA A 217 3.53 13.25 -0.59
CA ALA A 217 3.07 11.99 -1.16
C ALA A 217 3.86 10.78 -0.62
N ILE A 218 3.16 9.67 -0.45
CA ILE A 218 3.59 8.48 0.28
C ILE A 218 3.92 7.36 -0.67
N CYS A 219 3.02 7.04 -1.60
CA CYS A 219 3.14 5.85 -2.45
C CYS A 219 2.92 6.20 -3.93
N PHE A 220 3.84 5.78 -4.77
CA PHE A 220 3.86 6.04 -6.20
C PHE A 220 3.94 4.72 -6.96
N LEU A 221 3.35 4.66 -8.15
CA LEU A 221 3.56 3.57 -9.10
C LEU A 221 4.63 3.96 -10.10
N VAL A 222 5.55 3.03 -10.36
CA VAL A 222 6.64 3.16 -11.32
C VAL A 222 6.34 2.29 -12.53
N GLU A 223 6.33 2.88 -13.73
CA GLU A 223 6.10 2.12 -14.97
C GLU A 223 7.33 1.28 -15.33
N TYR A 224 8.53 1.87 -15.23
CA TYR A 224 9.80 1.19 -15.49
C TYR A 224 10.58 0.95 -14.17
N PRO A 225 10.59 -0.28 -13.62
CA PRO A 225 11.09 -0.54 -12.25
C PRO A 225 12.51 -0.03 -11.93
N PRO A 226 13.48 -0.01 -12.87
CA PRO A 226 14.79 0.58 -12.60
C PRO A 226 14.76 2.06 -12.20
N GLU A 227 13.73 2.84 -12.57
CA GLU A 227 13.57 4.24 -12.14
C GLU A 227 13.44 4.39 -10.62
N MET A 228 13.15 3.31 -9.88
CA MET A 228 13.20 3.33 -8.41
C MET A 228 14.56 3.81 -7.89
N TYR A 229 15.67 3.57 -8.62
CA TYR A 229 16.97 4.13 -8.24
C TYR A 229 17.04 5.65 -8.42
N ASP A 230 16.41 6.18 -9.45
CA ASP A 230 16.36 7.62 -9.71
C ASP A 230 15.51 8.31 -8.63
N TYR A 231 14.32 7.79 -8.35
CA TYR A 231 13.50 8.27 -7.24
C TYR A 231 14.21 8.15 -5.90
N TYR A 232 14.90 7.03 -5.65
CA TYR A 232 15.70 6.85 -4.44
C TYR A 232 16.82 7.88 -4.34
N TYR A 233 17.49 8.18 -5.46
CA TYR A 233 18.53 9.18 -5.50
C TYR A 233 17.97 10.58 -5.19
N PHE A 234 16.91 11.00 -5.87
CA PHE A 234 16.33 12.33 -5.68
C PHE A 234 15.71 12.53 -4.28
N VAL A 235 15.11 11.49 -3.70
CA VAL A 235 14.45 11.57 -2.39
C VAL A 235 15.44 11.42 -1.24
N TYR A 236 16.40 10.49 -1.33
CA TYR A 236 17.21 10.06 -0.17
C TYR A 236 18.72 10.34 -0.29
N ARG A 237 19.22 10.75 -1.46
CA ARG A 237 20.67 10.92 -1.68
C ARG A 237 21.05 12.32 -2.13
N MET A 238 20.24 12.95 -2.96
CA MET A 238 20.49 14.27 -3.49
C MET A 238 20.31 15.32 -2.39
N ASN A 239 21.29 16.22 -2.28
CA ASN A 239 21.20 17.40 -1.45
C ASN A 239 21.24 18.63 -2.34
N ILE A 240 20.19 19.45 -2.29
CA ILE A 240 20.19 20.76 -2.93
C ILE A 240 20.85 21.74 -1.96
N PHE A 241 21.84 22.49 -2.44
CA PHE A 241 22.52 23.51 -1.65
C PHE A 241 21.51 24.46 -0.98
N GLY A 242 21.64 24.67 0.33
CA GLY A 242 20.77 25.56 1.11
C GLY A 242 19.51 24.93 1.70
N ASN A 243 19.18 23.68 1.37
CA ASN A 243 18.13 22.92 2.05
C ASN A 243 18.74 22.00 3.12
N PRO A 244 18.48 22.22 4.42
CA PRO A 244 18.94 21.30 5.46
C PRO A 244 18.13 20.00 5.40
N VAL A 245 18.73 18.93 4.90
CA VAL A 245 18.20 17.57 5.10
C VAL A 245 18.67 17.08 6.47
N PRO A 246 17.80 16.53 7.34
CA PRO A 246 18.24 15.91 8.58
C PRO A 246 19.20 14.76 8.26
N ASN A 247 20.47 14.90 8.66
CA ASN A 247 21.42 13.79 8.65
C ASN A 247 20.90 12.73 9.63
N SER A 248 20.26 11.70 9.11
CA SER A 248 19.59 10.60 9.83
C SER A 248 18.42 11.03 10.73
N ILE A 249 17.22 10.56 10.41
CA ILE A 249 16.12 10.52 11.37
C ILE A 249 16.41 9.32 12.28
N ASP A 250 17.12 9.59 13.38
CA ASP A 250 17.40 8.63 14.42
C ASP A 250 16.09 8.34 15.17
N PHE A 251 15.32 7.35 14.70
CA PHE A 251 14.16 6.83 15.44
C PHE A 251 14.68 6.07 16.65
N ARG A 252 14.96 6.80 17.74
CA ARG A 252 15.24 6.16 19.02
C ARG A 252 13.98 5.40 19.50
N PRO A 253 14.16 4.20 20.06
CA PRO A 253 13.08 3.31 20.46
C PRO A 253 12.17 3.91 21.53
#